data_AF-A0A0D0QM59-F1
#
_entry.id   AF-A0A0D0QM59-F1
#
_cell.length_a   1.000
_cell.length_b   1.000
_cell.length_c   1.000
_cell.angle_alpha   90.00
_cell.angle_beta   90.00
_cell.angle_gamma   90.00
#
_symmetry.space_group_name_H-M   'P 1'
#
loop_
_entity.id
_entity.type
_entity.pdbx_description
1 polymer ?
#
loop_
_entity_poly.entity_id
_entity_poly.type
_entity_poly.pdbx_seq_one_letter_code
_entity_poly.pdbx_strand_id
1 'polypeptide(L)'
;MKDFHTIELITYEKNIIGYLKYMGSKMYFDRDGVIVESSNRVLSGIPKVEGIRFKKVILHKAIETEQKSVFQAILTLVQICSKYQMDVKTISYDDKNSFSIELEKITVVLGEDELLESKVSELQDILPELEGEEGTLYLDNYGVTGKGYKFARKQVESE
;
A
#
# COMPACT_ATOMS: atom_id res chain seq x y z
N MET A 1 49.11 14.77 5.35
CA MET A 1 48.18 15.67 6.08
C MET A 1 46.77 15.22 5.75
N LYS A 2 45.93 14.92 6.75
CA LYS A 2 44.50 14.68 6.55
C LYS A 2 43.83 16.05 6.50
N ASP A 3 43.05 16.31 5.45
CA ASP A 3 42.26 17.52 5.29
C ASP A 3 41.19 17.62 6.38
N PHE A 4 40.99 18.80 6.96
CA PHE A 4 40.10 19.01 8.13
C PHE A 4 38.65 19.37 7.74
N HIS A 5 38.29 19.29 6.46
CA HIS A 5 37.02 19.78 5.92
C HIS A 5 36.09 18.67 5.38
N THR A 6 36.16 17.46 5.95
CA THR A 6 35.29 16.35 5.52
C THR A 6 34.31 15.98 6.63
N ILE A 7 33.02 16.07 6.34
CA ILE A 7 31.95 15.50 7.17
C ILE A 7 31.56 14.16 6.57
N GLU A 8 31.71 13.09 7.35
CA GLU A 8 31.22 11.76 7.02
C GLU A 8 29.83 11.59 7.64
N LEU A 9 28.79 11.53 6.81
CA LEU A 9 27.42 11.29 7.24
C LEU A 9 27.02 9.86 6.85
N ILE A 10 26.84 9.00 7.85
CA ILE A 10 26.32 7.64 7.67
C ILE A 10 24.83 7.67 8.01
N THR A 11 23.97 7.67 6.99
CA THR A 11 22.51 7.55 7.17
C THR A 11 22.08 6.10 7.03
N TYR A 12 21.38 5.59 8.04
CA TYR A 12 20.60 4.36 7.92
C TYR A 12 19.17 4.77 7.62
N GLU A 13 18.75 4.64 6.37
CA GLU A 13 17.36 4.90 6.00
C GLU A 13 16.47 3.93 6.77
N LYS A 14 15.50 4.45 7.52
CA LYS A 14 14.56 3.61 8.26
C LYS A 14 13.75 2.81 7.24
N ASN A 15 13.59 1.52 7.49
CA ASN A 15 12.90 0.58 6.59
C ASN A 15 11.38 0.76 6.66
N ILE A 16 10.90 1.97 6.39
CA ILE A 16 9.48 2.36 6.40
C ILE A 16 8.82 1.80 5.14
N ILE A 17 7.71 1.10 5.31
CA ILE A 17 6.95 0.53 4.19
C ILE A 17 5.53 1.07 4.07
N GLY A 18 4.99 1.69 5.11
CA GLY A 18 3.64 2.22 5.10
C GLY A 18 3.36 3.11 6.29
N TYR A 19 2.20 3.76 6.29
CA TYR A 19 1.73 4.52 7.44
C TYR A 19 0.22 4.41 7.65
N LEU A 20 -0.22 4.66 8.87
CA LEU A 20 -1.63 4.82 9.22
C LEU A 20 -1.87 6.18 9.86
N LYS A 21 -3.12 6.67 9.83
CA LYS A 21 -3.51 7.87 10.59
C LYS A 21 -3.97 7.45 11.98
N TYR A 22 -3.42 8.08 13.02
CA TYR A 22 -3.82 7.85 14.41
C TYR A 22 -3.75 9.15 15.20
N MET A 23 -4.88 9.56 15.77
CA MET A 23 -5.02 10.78 16.59
C MET A 23 -4.42 12.04 15.92
N GLY A 24 -4.64 12.21 14.60
CA GLY A 24 -4.16 13.37 13.82
C GLY A 24 -2.74 13.24 13.26
N SER A 25 -1.96 12.27 13.75
CA SER A 25 -0.60 11.99 13.28
C SER A 25 -0.55 10.87 12.25
N LYS A 26 0.51 10.84 11.45
CA LYS A 26 0.85 9.72 10.57
C LYS A 26 1.87 8.86 11.29
N MET A 27 1.53 7.60 11.51
CA MET A 27 2.34 6.63 12.23
C MET A 27 2.95 5.68 11.21
N TYR A 28 4.25 5.83 10.96
CA TYR A 28 5.00 5.08 9.96
C TYR A 28 5.52 3.79 10.57
N PHE A 29 5.41 2.70 9.82
CA PHE A 29 5.78 1.37 10.28
C PHE A 29 6.69 0.64 9.29
N ASP A 30 7.45 -0.31 9.83
CA ASP A 30 8.35 -1.18 9.07
C ASP A 30 7.68 -2.50 8.65
N ARG A 31 8.45 -3.42 8.04
CA ARG A 31 7.97 -4.71 7.51
C ARG A 31 7.34 -5.62 8.56
N ASP A 32 7.70 -5.44 9.82
CA ASP A 32 7.18 -6.21 10.94
C ASP A 32 5.98 -5.51 11.60
N GLY A 33 5.52 -4.38 11.04
CA GLY A 33 4.43 -3.58 11.56
C GLY A 33 4.80 -2.79 12.82
N VAL A 34 6.10 -2.59 13.09
CA VAL A 34 6.60 -1.78 14.20
C VAL A 34 6.58 -0.31 13.83
N ILE A 35 6.00 0.53 14.67
CA ILE A 35 6.03 1.98 14.46
C ILE A 35 7.46 2.50 14.64
N VAL A 36 8.01 3.13 13.59
CA VAL A 36 9.37 3.68 13.60
C VAL A 36 9.42 5.21 13.60
N GLU A 37 8.31 5.85 13.22
CA GLU A 37 8.22 7.31 13.18
C GLU A 37 6.78 7.82 13.32
N SER A 38 6.65 9.03 13.87
CA SER A 38 5.41 9.80 13.85
C SER A 38 5.68 11.16 13.22
N SER A 39 4.85 11.57 12.27
CA SER A 39 5.00 12.86 11.61
C SER A 39 3.67 13.43 11.15
N ASN A 40 3.62 14.75 11.00
CA ASN A 40 2.50 15.43 10.35
C ASN A 40 2.69 15.55 8.83
N ARG A 41 3.88 15.22 8.32
CA ARG A 41 4.18 15.23 6.88
C ARG A 41 3.93 13.84 6.27
N VAL A 42 3.49 13.80 5.01
CA VAL A 42 3.46 12.57 4.21
C VAL A 42 4.85 12.35 3.62
N LEU A 43 5.40 11.15 3.78
CA LEU A 43 6.61 10.73 3.08
C LEU A 43 6.25 10.26 1.68
N SER A 44 7.00 10.72 0.67
CA SER A 44 6.78 10.34 -0.73
C SER A 44 7.00 8.85 -0.92
N GLY A 45 6.17 8.20 -1.76
CA GLY A 45 6.28 6.78 -2.08
C GLY A 45 5.92 5.83 -0.93
N ILE A 46 5.45 6.34 0.22
CA ILE A 46 5.02 5.50 1.33
C ILE A 46 3.48 5.41 1.34
N PRO A 47 2.91 4.22 1.11
CA PRO A 47 1.47 4.05 1.03
C PRO A 47 0.79 4.24 2.40
N LYS A 48 -0.42 4.79 2.35
CA LYS A 48 -1.34 4.84 3.48
C LYS A 48 -2.06 3.50 3.63
N VAL A 49 -2.24 3.02 4.86
CA VAL A 49 -3.07 1.86 5.18
C VAL A 49 -4.37 2.30 5.85
N GLU A 50 -5.49 1.79 5.36
CA GLU A 50 -6.84 2.06 5.86
C GLU A 50 -7.68 0.79 6.05
N GLY A 51 -8.81 0.94 6.75
CA GLY A 51 -9.79 -0.13 6.91
C GLY A 51 -9.52 -1.12 8.06
N ILE A 52 -8.33 -1.06 8.65
CA ILE A 52 -8.00 -1.88 9.84
C ILE A 52 -8.32 -1.11 11.13
N ARG A 53 -8.92 -1.83 12.08
CA ARG A 53 -9.15 -1.36 13.45
C ARG A 53 -7.95 -1.67 14.32
N PHE A 54 -7.42 -0.67 15.00
CA PHE A 54 -6.28 -0.81 15.91
C PHE A 54 -6.70 -0.47 17.34
N LYS A 55 -6.19 -1.20 18.33
CA LYS A 55 -6.40 -0.88 19.75
C LYS A 55 -5.51 0.26 20.20
N LYS A 56 -4.23 0.17 19.82
CA LYS A 56 -3.20 1.08 20.30
C LYS A 56 -2.06 1.15 19.29
N VAL A 57 -1.56 2.36 19.10
CA VAL A 57 -0.41 2.64 18.24
C VAL A 57 0.61 3.41 19.06
N ILE A 58 1.79 2.82 19.24
CA ILE A 58 2.86 3.36 20.09
C ILE A 58 4.17 3.31 19.30
N LEU A 59 4.95 4.39 19.38
CA LEU A 59 6.30 4.43 18.79
C LEU A 59 7.19 3.29 19.34
N HIS A 60 7.95 2.68 18.45
CA HIS A 60 8.84 1.52 18.69
C HIS A 60 8.13 0.24 19.14
N LYS A 61 6.84 0.10 18.83
CA LYS A 61 6.08 -1.14 19.08
C LYS A 61 5.30 -1.57 17.86
N ALA A 62 5.09 -2.88 17.75
CA ALA A 62 4.18 -3.45 16.78
C ALA A 62 2.75 -2.91 16.98
N ILE A 63 2.05 -2.69 15.87
CA ILE A 63 0.65 -2.25 15.89
C ILE A 63 -0.23 -3.33 16.52
N GLU A 64 -0.99 -2.96 17.56
CA GLU A 64 -1.91 -3.88 18.23
C GLU A 64 -3.29 -3.86 17.55
N THR A 65 -3.68 -4.97 16.93
CA THR A 65 -4.96 -5.17 16.24
C THR A 65 -5.62 -6.51 16.60
N GLU A 66 -6.95 -6.54 16.59
CA GLU A 66 -7.72 -7.81 16.67
C GLU A 66 -7.76 -8.54 15.32
N GLN A 67 -7.54 -7.82 14.22
CA GLN A 67 -7.58 -8.33 12.85
C GLN A 67 -6.17 -8.73 12.40
N LYS A 68 -5.55 -9.66 13.13
CA LYS A 68 -4.13 -10.04 12.90
C LYS A 68 -3.88 -10.61 11.50
N SER A 69 -4.77 -11.47 11.00
CA SER A 69 -4.65 -12.07 9.66
C SER A 69 -4.72 -11.01 8.57
N VAL A 70 -5.74 -10.14 8.63
CA VAL A 70 -5.93 -9.02 7.69
C VAL A 70 -4.72 -8.09 7.72
N PHE A 71 -4.21 -7.73 8.90
CA PHE A 71 -3.05 -6.87 9.01
C PHE A 71 -1.80 -7.52 8.42
N GLN A 72 -1.60 -8.82 8.64
CA GLN A 72 -0.52 -9.55 7.99
C GLN A 72 -0.66 -9.58 6.47
N ALA A 73 -1.88 -9.76 5.94
CA ALA A 73 -2.15 -9.68 4.51
C ALA A 73 -1.85 -8.29 3.94
N ILE A 74 -2.17 -7.20 4.68
CA ILE A 74 -1.75 -5.84 4.28
C ILE A 74 -0.24 -5.70 4.28
N LEU A 75 0.47 -6.15 5.32
CA LEU A 75 1.94 -6.08 5.37
C LEU A 75 2.57 -6.84 4.20
N THR A 76 2.01 -8.01 3.87
CA THR A 76 2.40 -8.77 2.68
C THR A 76 2.14 -7.95 1.42
N LEU A 77 0.93 -7.43 1.22
CA LEU A 77 0.57 -6.67 0.02
C LEU A 77 1.46 -5.44 -0.18
N VAL A 78 1.74 -4.67 0.87
CA VAL A 78 2.67 -3.53 0.84
C VAL A 78 4.05 -3.96 0.34
N GLN A 79 4.57 -5.08 0.84
CA GLN A 79 5.87 -5.61 0.45
C GLN A 79 5.88 -6.09 -1.00
N ILE A 80 4.80 -6.72 -1.46
CA ILE A 80 4.63 -7.12 -2.86
C ILE A 80 4.66 -5.88 -3.76
N CYS A 81 3.82 -4.87 -3.48
CA CYS A 81 3.80 -3.63 -4.25
C CYS A 81 5.17 -2.93 -4.28
N SER A 82 5.89 -2.92 -3.15
CA SER A 82 7.25 -2.38 -3.06
C SER A 82 8.26 -3.16 -3.90
N LYS A 83 8.19 -4.51 -3.89
CA LYS A 83 9.01 -5.39 -4.75
C LYS A 83 8.80 -5.08 -6.24
N TYR A 84 7.56 -4.82 -6.63
CA TYR A 84 7.20 -4.43 -7.99
C TYR A 84 7.38 -2.92 -8.28
N GLN A 85 7.93 -2.14 -7.34
CA GLN A 85 8.18 -0.69 -7.48
C GLN A 85 6.93 0.11 -7.89
N MET A 86 5.77 -0.29 -7.37
CA MET A 86 4.50 0.36 -7.66
C MET A 86 4.32 1.64 -6.84
N ASP A 87 3.89 2.72 -7.49
CA ASP A 87 3.51 3.96 -6.82
C ASP A 87 2.09 3.86 -6.22
N VAL A 88 2.01 3.15 -5.09
CA VAL A 88 0.76 2.95 -4.36
C VAL A 88 0.52 4.10 -3.38
N LYS A 89 -0.63 4.76 -3.51
CA LYS A 89 -1.06 5.83 -2.60
C LYS A 89 -1.72 5.28 -1.35
N THR A 90 -2.64 4.33 -1.54
CA THR A 90 -3.44 3.75 -0.45
C THR A 90 -3.58 2.25 -0.63
N ILE A 91 -3.48 1.51 0.46
CA ILE A 91 -3.91 0.11 0.58
C ILE A 91 -5.04 0.07 1.61
N SER A 92 -6.14 -0.56 1.26
CA SER A 92 -7.34 -0.59 2.09
C SER A 92 -7.92 -2.00 2.16
N TYR A 93 -8.62 -2.25 3.26
CA TYR A 93 -9.44 -3.44 3.47
C TYR A 93 -10.84 -3.00 3.89
N ASP A 94 -11.87 -3.47 3.20
CA ASP A 94 -13.24 -3.04 3.45
C ASP A 94 -14.06 -4.04 4.27
N ASP A 95 -15.32 -3.68 4.56
CA ASP A 95 -16.27 -4.49 5.31
C ASP A 95 -16.83 -5.68 4.51
N LYS A 96 -16.51 -5.78 3.22
CA LYS A 96 -16.84 -6.91 2.35
C LYS A 96 -15.69 -7.91 2.24
N ASN A 97 -14.71 -7.80 3.13
CA ASN A 97 -13.49 -8.60 3.14
C ASN A 97 -12.62 -8.43 1.89
N SER A 98 -12.70 -7.29 1.22
CA SER A 98 -11.94 -7.03 0.00
C SER A 98 -10.75 -6.09 0.25
N PHE A 99 -9.58 -6.49 -0.26
CA PHE A 99 -8.42 -5.61 -0.40
C PHE A 99 -8.55 -4.76 -1.65
N SER A 100 -8.10 -3.50 -1.54
CA SER A 100 -7.98 -2.60 -2.69
C SER A 100 -6.71 -1.77 -2.62
N ILE A 101 -6.13 -1.49 -3.79
CA ILE A 101 -4.99 -0.61 -4.00
C ILE A 101 -5.47 0.65 -4.72
N GLU A 102 -5.08 1.81 -4.24
CA GLU A 102 -5.27 3.08 -4.93
C GLU A 102 -3.92 3.54 -5.52
N LEU A 103 -3.88 3.66 -6.84
CA LEU A 103 -2.80 4.30 -7.59
C LEU A 103 -3.17 5.76 -7.84
N GLU A 104 -2.60 6.41 -8.86
CA GLU A 104 -2.94 7.81 -9.15
C GLU A 104 -4.38 8.02 -9.62
N LYS A 105 -4.77 7.33 -10.69
CA LYS A 105 -6.09 7.45 -11.34
C LYS A 105 -6.89 6.14 -11.35
N ILE A 106 -6.24 5.05 -10.92
CA ILE A 106 -6.80 3.71 -10.97
C ILE A 106 -6.95 3.18 -9.55
N THR A 107 -8.14 2.73 -9.22
CA THR A 107 -8.39 1.90 -8.04
C THR A 107 -8.43 0.45 -8.48
N VAL A 108 -7.70 -0.43 -7.81
CA VAL A 108 -7.68 -1.86 -8.10
C VAL A 108 -8.33 -2.61 -6.96
N VAL A 109 -9.43 -3.31 -7.24
CA VAL A 109 -10.11 -4.20 -6.30
C VAL A 109 -9.51 -5.59 -6.46
N LEU A 110 -8.83 -6.07 -5.41
CA LEU A 110 -8.15 -7.37 -5.40
C LEU A 110 -9.03 -8.49 -4.86
N GLY A 111 -10.13 -8.18 -4.18
CA GLY A 111 -10.94 -9.17 -3.46
C GLY A 111 -10.21 -9.67 -2.22
N GLU A 112 -10.40 -10.94 -1.87
CA GLU A 112 -9.77 -11.60 -0.73
C GLU A 112 -8.24 -11.79 -0.92
N ASP A 113 -7.54 -12.28 0.12
CA ASP A 113 -6.07 -12.34 0.18
C ASP A 113 -5.44 -13.53 -0.57
N GLU A 114 -6.21 -14.31 -1.34
CA GLU A 114 -5.65 -15.36 -2.16
C GLU A 114 -4.91 -14.78 -3.36
N LEU A 115 -3.78 -15.42 -3.68
CA LEU A 115 -2.99 -15.14 -4.88
C LEU A 115 -2.59 -13.66 -5.02
N LEU A 116 -2.41 -12.93 -3.90
CA LEU A 116 -2.02 -11.50 -3.95
C LEU A 116 -0.81 -11.23 -4.84
N GLU A 117 0.24 -12.06 -4.76
CA GLU A 117 1.42 -11.95 -5.62
C GLU A 117 1.05 -12.05 -7.10
N SER A 118 0.22 -13.04 -7.47
CA SER A 118 -0.22 -13.23 -8.86
C SER A 118 -1.13 -12.10 -9.32
N LYS A 119 -2.05 -11.61 -8.47
CA LYS A 119 -2.92 -10.47 -8.79
C LYS A 119 -2.11 -9.20 -9.01
N VAL A 120 -1.09 -8.94 -8.18
CA VAL A 120 -0.20 -7.77 -8.34
C VAL A 120 0.71 -7.93 -9.56
N SER A 121 1.20 -9.14 -9.85
CA SER A 121 1.96 -9.42 -11.07
C SER A 121 1.11 -9.16 -12.33
N GLU A 122 -0.13 -9.63 -12.36
CA GLU A 122 -1.05 -9.39 -13.47
C GLU A 122 -1.39 -7.90 -13.58
N LEU A 123 -1.58 -7.21 -12.46
CA LEU A 123 -1.78 -5.76 -12.44
C LEU A 123 -0.64 -5.03 -13.15
N GLN A 124 0.61 -5.40 -12.87
CA GLN A 124 1.78 -4.83 -13.55
C GLN A 124 1.75 -5.03 -15.07
N ASP A 125 1.29 -6.19 -15.53
CA ASP A 125 1.15 -6.47 -16.96
C ASP A 125 0.00 -5.67 -17.60
N ILE A 126 -1.08 -5.39 -16.86
CA ILE A 126 -2.26 -4.65 -17.34
C ILE A 126 -2.05 -3.13 -17.33
N LEU A 127 -1.33 -2.58 -16.35
CA LEU A 127 -1.20 -1.14 -16.15
C LEU A 127 -0.79 -0.33 -17.40
N PRO A 128 0.16 -0.80 -18.25
CA PRO A 128 0.50 -0.11 -19.50
C PRO A 128 -0.67 0.03 -20.48
N GLU A 129 -1.62 -0.92 -20.50
CA GLU A 129 -2.81 -0.86 -21.36
C GLU A 129 -3.83 0.17 -20.88
N LEU A 130 -3.74 0.58 -19.61
CA LEU A 130 -4.63 1.53 -18.96
C LEU A 130 -3.98 2.91 -18.79
N GLU A 131 -2.87 3.17 -19.49
CA GLU A 131 -2.19 4.46 -19.43
C GLU A 131 -3.13 5.60 -19.87
N GLY A 132 -3.25 6.63 -19.03
CA GLY A 132 -4.13 7.78 -19.26
C GLY A 132 -5.59 7.57 -18.88
N GLU A 133 -6.01 6.34 -18.57
CA GLU A 133 -7.36 6.02 -18.12
C GLU A 133 -7.56 6.36 -16.64
N GLU A 134 -8.82 6.56 -16.25
CA GLU A 134 -9.24 6.74 -14.85
C GLU A 134 -10.41 5.80 -14.57
N GLY A 135 -10.39 5.09 -13.45
CA GLY A 135 -11.45 4.13 -13.14
C GLY A 135 -11.08 3.05 -12.15
N THR A 136 -11.87 1.98 -12.15
CA THR A 136 -11.70 0.83 -11.24
C THR A 136 -11.41 -0.44 -12.01
N LEU A 137 -10.28 -1.07 -11.70
CA LEU A 137 -9.88 -2.39 -12.20
C LEU A 137 -10.28 -3.44 -11.18
N TYR A 138 -11.05 -4.43 -11.59
CA TYR A 138 -11.45 -5.56 -10.77
C TYR A 138 -10.62 -6.80 -11.11
N LEU A 139 -9.86 -7.28 -10.13
CA LEU A 139 -9.04 -8.50 -10.14
C LEU A 139 -9.48 -9.49 -9.04
N ASP A 140 -10.63 -9.24 -8.42
CA ASP A 140 -11.27 -10.05 -7.39
C ASP A 140 -11.68 -11.46 -7.87
N ASN A 141 -11.92 -11.64 -9.16
CA ASN A 141 -12.29 -12.92 -9.77
C ASN A 141 -11.11 -13.62 -10.49
N TYR A 142 -9.87 -13.14 -10.29
CA TYR A 142 -8.69 -13.71 -10.92
C TYR A 142 -8.52 -15.21 -10.56
N GLY A 143 -8.36 -16.05 -11.59
CA GLY A 143 -8.18 -17.50 -11.42
C GLY A 143 -9.47 -18.34 -11.41
N VAL A 144 -10.66 -17.73 -11.26
CA VAL A 144 -11.95 -18.45 -11.28
C VAL A 144 -12.52 -18.58 -12.70
N THR A 145 -12.35 -17.56 -13.54
CA THR A 145 -13.00 -17.47 -14.87
C THR A 145 -12.04 -17.43 -16.07
N GLY A 146 -10.78 -17.81 -15.89
CA GLY A 146 -9.72 -17.56 -16.88
C GLY A 146 -9.22 -16.10 -16.83
N LYS A 147 -8.29 -15.73 -17.73
CA LYS A 147 -7.62 -14.40 -17.78
C LYS A 147 -8.59 -13.25 -18.13
N GLY A 148 -9.53 -12.94 -17.25
CA GLY A 148 -10.48 -11.85 -17.43
C GLY A 148 -10.36 -10.86 -16.28
N TYR A 149 -9.91 -9.64 -16.58
CA TYR A 149 -10.09 -8.49 -15.72
C TYR A 149 -11.29 -7.68 -16.18
N LYS A 150 -11.90 -6.90 -15.30
CA LYS A 150 -12.94 -5.92 -15.66
C LYS A 150 -12.46 -4.52 -15.32
N PHE A 151 -12.46 -3.61 -16.30
CA PHE A 151 -12.16 -2.21 -16.05
C PHE A 151 -13.40 -1.34 -16.23
N ALA A 152 -13.80 -0.66 -15.17
CA ALA A 152 -14.89 0.31 -15.16
C ALA A 152 -14.30 1.72 -15.25
N ARG A 153 -14.34 2.32 -16.44
CA ARG A 153 -13.92 3.70 -16.66
C ARG A 153 -14.80 4.67 -15.86
N LYS A 154 -14.17 5.66 -15.24
CA LYS A 154 -14.88 6.81 -14.67
C LYS A 154 -15.46 7.62 -15.83
N GLN A 155 -16.78 7.76 -15.87
CA GLN A 155 -17.38 8.63 -16.87
C GLN A 155 -17.03 10.08 -16.53
N VAL A 156 -16.49 10.81 -17.51
CA VAL A 156 -16.38 12.26 -17.43
C VAL A 156 -17.79 12.78 -17.65
N GLU A 157 -18.42 13.31 -16.61
CA GLU A 157 -19.60 14.16 -16.79
C GLU A 157 -19.15 15.39 -17.59
N SER A 158 -19.47 15.39 -18.89
CA SER A 158 -19.39 16.58 -19.72
C SER A 158 -20.45 17.57 -19.25
N GLU A 159 -20.02 18.66 -18.63
CA GLU A 159 -20.83 19.88 -18.42
C GLU A 159 -21.28 20.49 -19.75
#